data_AF-A0A379FLJ2-F1
#
_entry.id   AF-A0A379FLJ2-F1
#
_cell.length_a   1.000
_cell.length_b   1.000
_cell.length_c   1.000
_cell.angle_alpha   90.00
_cell.angle_beta   90.00
_cell.angle_gamma   90.00
#
_symmetry.space_group_name_H-M   'P 1'
#
loop_
_entity.id
_entity.type
_entity.pdbx_description
1 polymer ?
#
loop_
_entity_poly.entity_id
_entity_poly.type
_entity_poly.pdbx_seq_one_letter_code
_entity_poly.pdbx_strand_id
1 'polypeptide(L)'
;MAKSLTFSREVLQVIDNKKVKSVDIYCTYGNNISFDSAMTYTVYNTILIKRNTPNASIKALKPVEDNVGVNACFLKGEEYESK
;
A
#
# COMPACT_ATOMS: atom_id res chain seq x y z
N MET A 1 12.43 2.82 -16.13
CA MET A 1 12.53 2.74 -14.66
C MET A 1 11.14 2.93 -14.08
N ALA A 2 10.55 1.89 -13.47
CA ALA A 2 9.28 2.03 -12.76
C ALA A 2 9.52 2.94 -11.54
N LYS A 3 8.83 4.09 -11.49
CA LYS A 3 8.84 4.96 -10.33
C LYS A 3 8.14 4.19 -9.20
N SER A 4 8.90 3.83 -8.17
CA SER A 4 8.58 3.10 -6.93
C SER A 4 7.15 2.54 -6.76
N LEU A 5 6.93 1.29 -7.18
CA LEU A 5 5.73 0.50 -6.83
C LEU A 5 5.89 -0.31 -5.54
N THR A 6 7.07 -0.26 -4.90
CA THR A 6 7.33 -0.88 -3.61
C THR A 6 7.50 0.20 -2.55
N PHE A 7 6.92 0.00 -1.37
CA PHE A 7 7.16 0.91 -0.25
C PHE A 7 8.60 0.79 0.26
N SER A 8 9.24 1.93 0.49
CA SER A 8 10.53 1.98 1.18
C SER A 8 10.35 1.69 2.68
N ARG A 9 11.45 1.36 3.37
CA ARG A 9 11.42 1.22 4.84
C ARG A 9 10.93 2.48 5.54
N GLU A 10 11.23 3.65 4.99
CA GLU A 10 10.82 4.94 5.55
C GLU A 10 9.30 5.08 5.55
N VAL A 11 8.61 4.70 4.46
CA VAL A 11 7.14 4.70 4.41
C VAL A 11 6.53 3.80 5.48
N LEU A 12 7.15 2.65 5.75
CA LEU A 12 6.67 1.71 6.77
C LEU A 12 6.82 2.28 8.19
N GLN A 13 7.82 3.13 8.44
CA GLN A 13 8.03 3.77 9.75
C GLN A 13 6.97 4.84 10.06
N VAL A 14 6.28 5.37 9.05
CA VAL A 14 5.19 6.34 9.25
C VAL A 14 3.95 5.68 9.86
N ILE A 15 3.81 4.36 9.71
CA ILE A 15 2.69 3.63 10.29
C ILE A 15 2.94 3.42 11.79
N ASP A 16 2.21 4.14 12.64
CA ASP A 16 2.26 3.93 14.09
C ASP A 16 1.52 2.64 14.46
N ASN A 17 2.29 1.56 14.61
CA ASN A 17 1.84 0.22 15.00
C ASN A 17 0.95 0.17 16.26
N LYS A 18 1.03 1.17 17.13
CA LYS A 18 0.24 1.21 18.36
C LYS A 18 -1.12 1.89 18.18
N LYS A 19 -1.26 2.69 17.12
CA LYS A 19 -2.47 3.48 16.85
C LYS A 19 -3.25 2.98 15.65
N VAL A 20 -2.58 2.36 14.68
CA VAL A 20 -3.24 1.89 13.46
C VAL A 20 -4.07 0.63 13.74
N LYS A 21 -5.34 0.70 13.39
CA LYS A 21 -6.32 -0.40 13.49
C LYS A 21 -6.41 -1.16 12.18
N SER A 22 -6.49 -0.44 11.07
CA SER A 22 -6.57 -1.04 9.73
C SER A 22 -5.77 -0.25 8.71
N VAL A 23 -5.28 -0.93 7.67
CA VAL A 23 -4.60 -0.33 6.52
C VAL A 23 -5.12 -0.96 5.24
N ASP A 24 -5.71 -0.14 4.38
CA ASP A 24 -6.03 -0.50 3.01
C ASP A 24 -4.88 -0.11 2.08
N ILE A 25 -4.55 -0.99 1.15
CA ILE A 25 -3.44 -0.81 0.21
C ILE A 25 -3.95 -1.01 -1.21
N TYR A 26 -3.62 -0.10 -2.12
CA TYR A 26 -3.82 -0.30 -3.56
C TYR A 26 -2.69 0.35 -4.36
N CYS A 27 -2.44 -0.16 -5.55
CA CYS A 27 -1.53 0.45 -6.51
C CYS A 27 -2.29 0.92 -7.75
N THR A 28 -1.73 1.90 -8.45
CA THR A 28 -2.21 2.30 -9.76
C THR A 28 -1.59 1.45 -10.86
N TYR A 29 -2.35 1.26 -11.94
CA TYR A 29 -1.87 0.65 -13.19
C TYR A 29 -2.25 1.54 -14.37
N GLY A 30 -1.58 1.38 -15.50
CA GLY A 30 -1.53 2.38 -16.57
C GLY A 30 -0.09 2.80 -16.82
N ASN A 31 0.16 3.62 -17.84
CA ASN A 31 1.50 4.17 -18.10
C ASN A 31 2.65 3.14 -18.06
N ASN A 32 2.53 2.08 -18.88
CA ASN A 32 3.47 0.95 -19.02
C ASN A 32 3.47 -0.08 -17.87
N ILE A 33 2.49 -0.04 -16.96
CA ILE A 33 2.29 -1.07 -15.94
C ILE A 33 0.95 -1.78 -16.18
N SER A 34 1.00 -3.11 -16.29
CA SER A 34 -0.19 -3.93 -16.43
C SER A 34 -0.94 -4.07 -15.11
N PHE A 35 -2.23 -4.38 -15.19
CA PHE A 35 -3.05 -4.72 -14.03
C PHE A 35 -2.41 -5.83 -13.17
N ASP A 36 -1.92 -6.91 -13.80
CA ASP A 36 -1.29 -8.03 -13.09
C ASP A 36 -0.01 -7.62 -12.36
N SER A 37 0.78 -6.72 -12.97
CA SER A 37 1.97 -6.17 -12.32
C SER A 37 1.59 -5.37 -11.08
N ALA A 38 0.61 -4.47 -11.20
CA ALA A 38 0.13 -3.67 -10.08
C ALA A 38 -0.50 -4.53 -8.97
N MET A 39 -1.19 -5.63 -9.32
CA MET A 39 -1.69 -6.61 -8.37
C MET A 39 -0.54 -7.26 -7.59
N THR A 40 0.51 -7.68 -8.30
CA THR A 40 1.70 -8.29 -7.70
C THR A 40 2.37 -7.34 -6.70
N TYR A 41 2.53 -6.06 -7.07
CA TYR A 41 3.08 -5.05 -6.16
C TYR A 41 2.17 -4.77 -4.96
N THR A 42 0.84 -4.72 -5.17
CA THR A 42 -0.13 -4.53 -4.08
C THR A 42 -0.02 -5.66 -3.05
N VAL A 43 0.05 -6.92 -3.50
CA VAL A 43 0.21 -8.09 -2.64
C VAL A 43 1.55 -8.06 -1.92
N TYR A 44 2.64 -7.76 -2.64
CA TYR A 44 3.98 -7.67 -2.05
C TYR A 44 4.02 -6.64 -0.90
N ASN A 45 3.51 -5.43 -1.15
CA ASN A 45 3.45 -4.36 -0.16
C ASN A 45 2.56 -4.74 1.04
N THR A 46 1.47 -5.45 0.81
CA THR A 46 0.59 -5.98 1.86
C THR A 46 1.33 -6.91 2.81
N ILE A 47 2.11 -7.85 2.25
CA ILE A 47 2.93 -8.77 3.06
C ILE A 47 3.98 -7.99 3.85
N LEU A 48 4.62 -7.02 3.21
CA LEU A 48 5.65 -6.19 3.85
C LEU A 48 5.09 -5.39 5.03
N ILE A 49 3.93 -4.77 4.87
CA ILE A 49 3.25 -4.02 5.93
C ILE A 49 2.82 -4.95 7.05
N LYS A 50 2.14 -6.07 6.74
CA LYS A 50 1.67 -7.02 7.76
C LYS A 50 2.79 -7.55 8.66
N ARG A 51 4.01 -7.71 8.12
CA ARG A 51 5.19 -8.09 8.91
C ARG A 51 5.64 -7.03 9.90
N ASN A 52 5.47 -5.75 9.56
CA ASN A 52 5.85 -4.62 10.42
C ASN A 52 4.74 -4.19 11.36
N THR A 53 3.47 -4.41 10.99
CA THR A 53 2.27 -3.98 11.71
C THR A 53 1.37 -5.19 12.07
N PRO A 54 1.84 -6.17 12.87
CA PRO A 54 1.17 -7.46 13.02
C PRO A 54 -0.25 -7.36 13.58
N ASN A 55 -0.51 -6.36 14.43
CA ASN A 55 -1.78 -6.16 15.13
C ASN A 55 -2.85 -5.45 14.29
N ALA A 56 -2.47 -4.89 13.14
CA ALA A 56 -3.39 -4.17 12.28
C ALA A 56 -4.07 -5.11 11.26
N SER A 57 -5.32 -4.81 10.93
CA SER A 57 -6.02 -5.44 9.81
C SER A 57 -5.50 -4.85 8.50
N ILE A 58 -4.89 -5.66 7.65
CA ILE A 58 -4.31 -5.18 6.38
C ILE A 58 -5.10 -5.79 5.23
N LYS A 59 -5.58 -4.94 4.32
CA LYS A 59 -6.37 -5.35 3.17
C LYS A 59 -5.73 -4.87 1.87
N ALA A 60 -5.48 -5.81 0.97
CA ALA A 60 -5.16 -5.51 -0.42
C ALA A 60 -6.46 -5.18 -1.17
N LEU A 61 -6.57 -3.96 -1.68
CA LEU A 61 -7.64 -3.56 -2.58
C LEU A 61 -7.23 -3.78 -4.04
N LYS A 62 -8.22 -3.84 -4.93
CA LYS A 62 -7.97 -3.98 -6.37
C LYS A 62 -7.19 -2.75 -6.88
N PRO A 63 -6.16 -2.94 -7.73
CA PRO A 63 -5.50 -1.84 -8.41
C PRO A 63 -6.46 -0.95 -9.19
N VAL A 64 -6.13 0.34 -9.27
CA VAL A 64 -6.95 1.37 -9.93
C VAL A 64 -6.26 1.84 -11.20
N GLU A 65 -7.01 2.04 -12.28
CA GLU A 65 -6.46 2.55 -13.53
C GLU A 65 -6.15 4.04 -13.43
N ASP A 66 -4.93 4.42 -13.79
CA ASP A 66 -4.48 5.80 -13.91
C ASP A 66 -3.51 5.92 -15.09
N ASN A 67 -4.05 6.29 -16.24
CA ASN A 67 -3.29 6.46 -17.48
C ASN A 67 -2.63 7.84 -17.61
N VAL A 68 -2.78 8.71 -16.61
CA VAL A 68 -2.26 10.09 -16.66
C VAL A 68 -1.21 10.32 -15.57
N GLY A 69 -1.31 9.60 -14.45
CA GLY A 69 -0.44 9.74 -13.30
C GLY A 69 0.81 8.85 -13.33
N VAL A 70 1.57 8.93 -12.23
CA VAL A 70 2.74 8.09 -12.00
C VAL A 70 2.28 6.81 -11.31
N ASN A 71 2.75 5.65 -11.82
CA ASN A 71 2.54 4.36 -11.16
C ASN A 71 3.03 4.43 -9.71
N ALA A 72 2.13 4.22 -8.74
CA ALA A 72 2.41 4.36 -7.32
C ALA A 72 1.50 3.43 -6.50
N CYS A 73 1.86 3.22 -5.24
CA CYS A 73 1.03 2.52 -4.28
C CYS A 73 0.66 3.46 -3.12
N PHE A 74 -0.54 3.27 -2.59
CA PHE A 74 -1.15 4.15 -1.62
C PHE A 74 -1.56 3.38 -0.37
N LEU A 75 -1.50 4.07 0.77
CA LEU A 75 -1.94 3.58 2.06
C LEU A 75 -3.09 4.43 2.55
N LYS A 76 -4.15 3.77 3.03
CA LYS A 76 -5.22 4.42 3.76
C LYS A 76 -5.33 3.74 5.12
N GLY A 77 -4.86 4.42 6.16
CA GLY A 77 -4.91 3.95 7.54
C GLY A 77 -6.16 4.42 8.27
N GLU A 78 -6.69 3.59 9.15
CA GLU A 78 -7.66 3.94 10.18
C GLU A 78 -6.95 3.81 11.55
N GLU A 79 -7.02 4.85 12.37
CA GLU A 79 -6.43 4.84 13.73
C GLU A 79 -7.52 4.63 14.79
N TYR A 80 -7.11 4.17 15.97
CA TYR A 80 -7.99 4.17 17.14
C TYR A 80 -8.34 5.61 17.53
N GLU A 81 -9.62 5.85 17.85
CA GLU A 81 -10.04 7.13 18.42
C GLU A 81 -9.25 7.37 19.73
N SER A 82 -8.56 8.50 19.79
CA SER A 82 -7.92 8.96 21.01
C SER A 82 -9.03 9.41 21.97
N LYS A 83 -9.22 8.68 23.07
CA LYS A 83 -10.09 9.10 24.18
C LYS A 83 -9.48 10.27 24.95
#